data_AF-A0A382XHP1-F1
#
_entry.id   AF-A0A382XHP1-F1
#
_cell.length_a   1.000
_cell.length_b   1.000
_cell.length_c   1.000
_cell.angle_alpha   90.00
_cell.angle_beta   90.00
_cell.angle_gamma   90.00
#
_symmetry.space_group_name_H-M   'P 1'
#
loop_
_entity.id
_entity.type
_entity.pdbx_description
1 polymer ?
#
loop_
_entity_poly.entity_id
_entity_poly.type
_entity_poly.pdbx_seq_one_letter_code
_entity_poly.pdbx_strand_id
1 'polypeptide(L)'
;SCSSYIVTSGGELLKYVNKKKVKIIKLPVHSKNPILMFFNFLILTFIILLKNISIVHARSRAPAWSCLLATKITNRKFVTTFHGTYNFSNPIKKFYNSVMLRSDLIIAGSNFIFSHINENYSEYLNPKKKFLVIFRGINTEYFDPKAVKQSEELKLISDWEIQKDKKLILLPGRLTSWKGQEMFIESLNLANKELQDQNFYAVILGSDQGRNVYKKKLLRLVEQYRLNNQVKFVDYCKHMPSAYKISNIVVSSSIEPEAFGRISVEAQSM
;
A
#
# COMPACT_ATOMS: atom_id res chain seq x y z
N SER A 1 -19.89 25.97 0.96
CA SER A 1 -19.22 24.87 1.69
C SER A 1 -18.78 23.80 0.69
N CYS A 2 -17.50 23.45 0.63
CA CYS A 2 -17.03 22.35 -0.20
C CYS A 2 -17.51 21.02 0.38
N SER A 3 -18.12 20.17 -0.45
CA SER A 3 -18.56 18.83 -0.05
C SER A 3 -17.68 17.76 -0.70
N SER A 4 -17.29 16.75 0.05
CA SER A 4 -16.48 15.62 -0.45
C SER A 4 -17.26 14.31 -0.37
N TYR A 5 -17.07 13.46 -1.37
CA TYR A 5 -17.73 12.17 -1.50
C TYR A 5 -16.71 11.07 -1.78
N ILE A 6 -16.93 9.89 -1.20
CA ILE A 6 -16.16 8.68 -1.54
C ILE A 6 -17.14 7.62 -2.03
N VAL A 7 -16.92 7.16 -3.26
CA VAL A 7 -17.59 5.97 -3.79
C VAL A 7 -16.67 4.77 -3.59
N THR A 8 -17.17 3.74 -2.91
CA THR A 8 -16.36 2.55 -2.57
C THR A 8 -17.21 1.31 -2.39
N SER A 9 -16.63 0.12 -2.57
CA SER A 9 -17.27 -1.12 -2.12
C SER A 9 -17.15 -1.34 -0.61
N GLY A 10 -16.18 -0.70 0.04
CA GLY A 10 -15.95 -0.84 1.48
C GLY A 10 -14.49 -0.97 1.86
N GLY A 11 -14.27 -1.62 3.00
CA GLY A 11 -12.96 -1.82 3.59
C GLY A 11 -12.85 -1.21 4.99
N GLU A 12 -11.89 -1.73 5.75
CA GLU A 12 -11.67 -1.36 7.15
C GLU A 12 -11.31 0.13 7.33
N LEU A 13 -10.70 0.73 6.31
CA LEU A 13 -10.27 2.13 6.37
C LEU A 13 -11.43 3.12 6.42
N LEU A 14 -12.66 2.70 6.14
CA LEU A 14 -13.84 3.56 6.29
C LEU A 14 -14.06 4.04 7.73
N LYS A 15 -13.54 3.32 8.73
CA LYS A 15 -13.64 3.72 10.14
C LYS A 15 -12.88 5.02 10.45
N TYR A 16 -11.89 5.38 9.64
CA TYR A 16 -11.10 6.60 9.79
C TYR A 16 -11.68 7.80 9.02
N VAL A 17 -12.75 7.60 8.24
CA VAL A 17 -13.36 8.70 7.49
C VAL A 17 -14.21 9.55 8.42
N ASN A 18 -13.93 10.85 8.47
CA ASN A 18 -14.80 11.81 9.14
C ASN A 18 -16.12 11.97 8.37
N LYS A 19 -17.14 11.19 8.77
CA LYS A 19 -18.46 11.16 8.11
C LYS A 19 -19.23 12.48 8.17
N LYS A 20 -18.85 13.41 9.06
CA LYS A 20 -19.41 14.78 9.08
C LYS A 20 -18.88 15.62 7.92
N LYS A 21 -17.65 15.36 7.45
CA LYS A 21 -16.98 16.09 6.36
C LYS A 21 -17.07 15.39 5.01
N VAL A 22 -17.12 14.05 5.00
CA VAL A 22 -17.07 13.23 3.78
C VAL A 22 -18.24 12.25 3.75
N LYS A 23 -19.05 12.32 2.69
CA LYS A 23 -20.19 11.41 2.47
C LYS A 23 -19.72 10.13 1.77
N ILE A 24 -20.17 8.97 2.25
CA ILE A 24 -19.83 7.67 1.66
C ILE A 24 -20.99 7.17 0.80
N ILE A 25 -20.69 6.71 -0.40
CA ILE A 25 -21.63 6.05 -1.31
C ILE A 25 -21.10 4.64 -1.59
N LYS A 26 -21.93 3.63 -1.35
CA LYS A 26 -21.57 2.23 -1.56
C LYS A 26 -21.97 1.79 -2.95
N LEU A 27 -20.99 1.38 -3.75
CA LEU A 27 -21.19 0.81 -5.09
C LEU A 27 -20.16 -0.30 -5.35
N PRO A 28 -20.46 -1.30 -6.19
CA PRO A 28 -19.54 -2.39 -6.53
C PRO A 28 -18.44 -1.93 -7.52
N VAL A 29 -17.79 -0.80 -7.23
CA VAL A 29 -16.76 -0.16 -8.09
C VAL A 29 -15.44 -0.93 -8.18
N HIS A 30 -15.27 -1.97 -7.35
CA HIS A 30 -14.13 -2.89 -7.43
C HIS A 30 -14.28 -3.94 -8.55
N SER A 31 -15.49 -4.13 -9.06
CA SER A 31 -15.79 -5.14 -10.06
C SER A 31 -15.08 -4.84 -11.38
N LYS A 32 -14.48 -5.87 -11.97
CA LYS A 32 -13.90 -5.82 -13.33
C LYS A 32 -14.86 -6.35 -14.40
N ASN A 33 -16.10 -6.69 -14.01
CA ASN A 33 -17.11 -7.15 -14.94
C ASN A 33 -17.60 -5.96 -15.78
N PRO A 34 -17.49 -6.00 -17.13
CA PRO A 34 -17.87 -4.88 -17.99
C PRO A 34 -19.32 -4.40 -17.80
N ILE A 35 -20.26 -5.31 -17.56
CA ILE A 35 -21.68 -4.98 -17.34
C ILE A 35 -21.83 -4.16 -16.06
N LEU A 36 -21.21 -4.60 -14.96
CA LEU A 36 -21.23 -3.87 -13.70
C LEU A 36 -20.48 -2.53 -13.80
N MET A 37 -19.41 -2.47 -14.58
CA MET A 37 -18.69 -1.23 -14.85
C MET A 37 -19.55 -0.23 -15.63
N PHE A 38 -20.38 -0.71 -16.56
CA PHE A 38 -21.36 0.11 -17.28
C PHE A 38 -22.46 0.65 -16.35
N PHE A 39 -23.04 -0.20 -15.50
CA PHE A 39 -24.01 0.27 -14.49
C PHE A 39 -23.39 1.26 -13.49
N ASN A 40 -22.16 1.01 -13.03
CA ASN A 40 -21.42 1.95 -12.21
C ASN A 40 -21.26 3.30 -12.92
N PHE A 41 -20.97 3.30 -14.23
CA PHE A 41 -20.88 4.53 -15.03
C PHE A 41 -22.21 5.32 -15.02
N LEU A 42 -23.35 4.67 -15.25
CA LEU A 42 -24.67 5.32 -15.24
C LEU A 42 -24.97 5.95 -13.88
N ILE A 43 -24.75 5.18 -12.80
CA ILE A 43 -24.99 5.65 -11.44
C ILE A 43 -24.04 6.80 -11.08
N LEU A 44 -22.76 6.69 -11.45
CA LEU A 44 -21.78 7.76 -11.21
C LEU A 44 -22.13 9.04 -11.96
N THR A 45 -22.64 8.94 -13.19
CA THR A 45 -23.13 10.09 -13.97
C THR A 45 -24.23 10.83 -13.20
N PHE A 46 -25.21 10.09 -12.70
CA PHE A 46 -26.29 10.66 -11.90
C PHE A 46 -25.80 11.28 -10.58
N ILE A 47 -24.89 10.60 -9.87
CA ILE A 47 -24.28 11.12 -8.64
C ILE A 47 -23.55 12.44 -8.92
N ILE A 48 -22.77 12.50 -10.00
CA ILE A 48 -22.02 13.70 -10.37
C ILE A 48 -22.97 14.88 -10.60
N LEU A 49 -24.07 14.67 -11.33
CA LEU A 49 -25.05 15.72 -11.63
C LEU A 49 -25.82 16.14 -10.38
N LEU A 50 -26.43 15.19 -9.65
CA LEU A 50 -27.24 15.48 -8.47
C LEU A 50 -26.46 16.14 -7.33
N LYS A 51 -25.19 15.76 -7.14
CA LYS A 51 -24.34 16.30 -6.08
C LYS A 51 -23.46 17.46 -6.55
N ASN A 52 -23.64 17.91 -7.80
CA ASN A 52 -22.86 18.95 -8.45
C ASN A 52 -21.34 18.78 -8.27
N ILE A 53 -20.85 17.56 -8.51
CA ILE A 53 -19.44 17.22 -8.37
C ILE A 53 -18.63 17.91 -9.47
N SER A 54 -17.66 18.74 -9.10
CA SER A 54 -16.82 19.46 -10.06
C SER A 54 -15.59 18.66 -10.52
N ILE A 55 -15.06 17.81 -9.64
CA ILE A 55 -13.83 17.03 -9.87
C ILE A 55 -14.08 15.59 -9.42
N VAL A 56 -13.73 14.63 -10.27
CA VAL A 56 -13.73 13.21 -9.96
C VAL A 56 -12.29 12.69 -9.95
N HIS A 57 -11.87 12.08 -8.85
CA HIS A 57 -10.53 11.52 -8.70
C HIS A 57 -10.59 10.00 -8.57
N ALA A 58 -10.10 9.27 -9.57
CA ALA A 58 -10.00 7.81 -9.54
C ALA A 58 -8.60 7.33 -9.11
N ARG A 59 -8.56 6.38 -8.18
CA ARG A 59 -7.31 5.80 -7.63
C ARG A 59 -7.14 4.30 -7.92
N SER A 60 -7.96 3.76 -8.81
CA SER A 60 -7.90 2.35 -9.23
C SER A 60 -8.44 2.21 -10.66
N ARG A 61 -7.95 1.20 -11.39
CA ARG A 61 -8.22 0.98 -12.82
C ARG A 61 -9.70 0.70 -13.11
N ALA A 62 -10.33 -0.20 -12.35
CA ALA A 62 -11.74 -0.56 -12.57
C ALA A 62 -12.70 0.64 -12.44
N PRO A 63 -12.68 1.41 -11.32
CA PRO A 63 -13.53 2.59 -11.23
C PRO A 63 -13.12 3.69 -12.21
N ALA A 64 -11.84 3.80 -12.58
CA ALA A 64 -11.39 4.84 -13.50
C ALA A 64 -12.07 4.74 -14.88
N TRP A 65 -12.38 3.54 -15.37
CA TRP A 65 -13.12 3.37 -16.62
C TRP A 65 -14.55 3.90 -16.54
N SER A 66 -15.27 3.56 -15.46
CA SER A 66 -16.62 4.09 -15.23
C SER A 66 -16.59 5.61 -15.04
N CYS A 67 -15.62 6.13 -14.27
CA CYS A 67 -15.45 7.55 -14.04
C CYS A 67 -15.09 8.31 -15.32
N LEU A 68 -14.23 7.76 -16.18
CA LEU A 68 -13.83 8.39 -17.45
C LEU A 68 -15.04 8.66 -18.35
N LEU A 69 -15.95 7.70 -18.46
CA LEU A 69 -17.18 7.89 -19.23
C LEU A 69 -18.10 8.90 -18.55
N ALA A 70 -18.28 8.78 -17.23
CA ALA A 70 -19.17 9.65 -16.48
C ALA A 70 -18.72 11.12 -16.53
N THR A 71 -17.42 11.40 -16.38
CA THR A 71 -16.87 12.76 -16.42
C THR A 71 -16.91 13.36 -17.81
N LYS A 72 -16.72 12.57 -18.87
CA LYS A 72 -16.89 13.03 -20.25
C LYS A 72 -18.31 13.51 -20.52
N ILE A 73 -19.31 12.72 -20.15
CA ILE A 73 -20.73 13.08 -20.39
C ILE A 73 -21.15 14.28 -19.54
N THR A 74 -20.68 14.35 -18.30
CA THR A 74 -21.04 15.43 -17.38
C THR A 74 -20.16 16.67 -17.51
N ASN A 75 -19.18 16.66 -18.42
CA ASN A 75 -18.18 17.71 -18.62
C ASN A 75 -17.48 18.14 -17.32
N ARG A 76 -17.09 17.17 -16.48
CA ARG A 76 -16.40 17.41 -15.20
C ARG A 76 -14.93 17.04 -15.27
N LYS A 77 -14.11 17.68 -14.44
CA LYS A 77 -12.67 17.42 -14.43
C LYS A 77 -12.37 16.03 -13.90
N PHE A 78 -11.50 15.32 -14.60
CA PHE A 78 -11.09 13.97 -14.23
C PHE A 78 -9.63 13.93 -13.81
N VAL A 79 -9.35 13.35 -12.65
CA VAL A 79 -8.02 13.18 -12.08
C VAL A 79 -7.77 11.70 -11.83
N THR A 80 -6.54 11.25 -12.06
CA THR A 80 -6.11 9.88 -11.78
C THR A 80 -4.81 9.87 -11.00
N THR A 81 -4.63 8.87 -10.12
CA THR A 81 -3.32 8.60 -9.52
C THR A 81 -2.85 7.19 -9.84
N PHE A 82 -1.71 7.10 -10.52
CA PHE A 82 -1.05 5.85 -10.85
C PHE A 82 -0.20 5.40 -9.64
N HIS A 83 -0.59 4.30 -8.99
CA HIS A 83 -0.07 3.92 -7.67
C HIS A 83 0.99 2.80 -7.66
N GLY A 84 1.31 2.22 -8.80
CA GLY A 84 2.27 1.11 -8.92
C GLY A 84 2.47 0.73 -10.38
N THR A 85 3.45 -0.11 -10.69
CA THR A 85 3.83 -0.46 -12.07
C THR A 85 2.71 -1.18 -12.85
N TYR A 86 1.84 -1.91 -12.14
CA TYR A 86 0.82 -2.81 -12.71
C TYR A 86 1.44 -3.88 -13.62
N ASN A 87 0.84 -5.07 -13.67
CA ASN A 87 1.26 -6.05 -14.68
C ASN A 87 0.77 -5.61 -16.07
N PHE A 88 1.69 -5.51 -17.04
CA PHE A 88 1.44 -5.17 -18.44
C PHE A 88 2.02 -6.20 -19.42
N SER A 89 2.05 -7.48 -19.01
CA SER A 89 2.61 -8.59 -19.79
C SER A 89 2.00 -8.79 -21.19
N ASN A 90 0.87 -8.14 -21.50
CA ASN A 90 0.25 -8.17 -22.82
C ASN A 90 -0.45 -6.83 -23.16
N PRO A 91 -0.71 -6.57 -24.46
CA PRO A 91 -1.31 -5.31 -24.91
C PRO A 91 -2.69 -5.02 -24.31
N ILE A 92 -3.52 -6.05 -24.07
CA ILE A 92 -4.87 -5.89 -23.50
C ILE A 92 -4.79 -5.35 -22.06
N LYS A 93 -3.91 -5.92 -21.24
CA LYS A 93 -3.65 -5.42 -19.88
C LYS A 93 -3.06 -4.02 -19.92
N LYS A 94 -2.16 -3.75 -20.87
CA LYS A 94 -1.56 -2.43 -21.06
C LYS A 94 -2.63 -1.38 -21.38
N PHE A 95 -3.53 -1.68 -22.31
CA PHE A 95 -4.69 -0.85 -22.64
C PHE A 95 -5.61 -0.67 -21.43
N TYR A 96 -5.92 -1.73 -20.70
CA TYR A 96 -6.74 -1.64 -19.48
C TYR A 96 -6.11 -0.73 -18.42
N ASN A 97 -4.80 -0.80 -18.23
CA ASN A 97 -4.06 0.06 -17.30
C ASN A 97 -4.03 1.53 -17.77
N SER A 98 -4.02 1.76 -19.09
CA SER A 98 -3.92 3.10 -19.70
C SER A 98 -5.04 4.05 -19.27
N VAL A 99 -6.17 3.56 -18.75
CA VAL A 99 -7.23 4.43 -18.20
C VAL A 99 -6.71 5.37 -17.12
N MET A 100 -5.68 4.96 -16.36
CA MET A 100 -5.05 5.79 -15.35
C MET A 100 -4.27 6.99 -15.94
N LEU A 101 -4.09 7.01 -17.26
CA LEU A 101 -3.43 8.08 -18.02
C LEU A 101 -4.44 8.88 -18.88
N ARG A 102 -5.71 8.46 -18.90
CA ARG A 102 -6.78 9.11 -19.70
C ARG A 102 -7.54 10.11 -18.85
N SER A 103 -6.87 11.14 -18.34
CA SER A 103 -7.46 12.13 -17.44
C SER A 103 -7.01 13.56 -17.78
N ASP A 104 -7.62 14.56 -17.13
CA ASP A 104 -7.20 15.95 -17.26
C ASP A 104 -5.88 16.22 -16.51
N LEU A 105 -5.69 15.50 -15.40
CA LEU A 105 -4.50 15.55 -14.57
C LEU A 105 -4.13 14.13 -14.09
N ILE A 106 -2.91 13.73 -14.42
CA ILE A 106 -2.29 12.46 -14.05
C ILE A 106 -1.31 12.72 -12.90
N ILE A 107 -1.46 11.97 -11.82
CA ILE A 107 -0.56 11.99 -10.67
C ILE A 107 0.26 10.70 -10.65
N ALA A 108 1.58 10.81 -10.72
CA ALA A 108 2.51 9.75 -10.34
C ALA A 108 2.77 9.82 -8.83
N GLY A 109 2.71 8.67 -8.14
CA GLY A 109 2.92 8.61 -6.69
C GLY A 109 4.37 8.75 -6.22
N SER A 110 5.33 8.75 -7.15
CA SER A 110 6.77 8.92 -6.93
C SER A 110 7.49 9.19 -8.25
N ASN A 111 8.76 9.60 -8.18
CA ASN A 111 9.63 9.73 -9.34
C ASN A 111 9.82 8.40 -10.08
N PHE A 112 9.92 7.28 -9.35
CA PHE A 112 9.99 5.96 -9.96
C PHE A 112 8.76 5.65 -10.82
N ILE A 113 7.55 5.92 -10.31
CA ILE A 113 6.32 5.72 -11.10
C ILE A 113 6.24 6.70 -12.28
N PHE A 114 6.75 7.91 -12.12
CA PHE A 114 6.83 8.88 -13.21
C PHE A 114 7.70 8.36 -14.37
N SER A 115 8.92 7.91 -14.07
CA SER A 115 9.82 7.29 -15.05
C SER A 115 9.19 6.04 -15.68
N HIS A 116 8.63 5.16 -14.85
CA HIS A 116 7.96 3.95 -15.31
C HIS A 116 6.85 4.25 -16.34
N ILE A 117 6.02 5.27 -16.11
CA ILE A 117 4.97 5.69 -17.05
C ILE A 117 5.59 6.21 -18.36
N ASN A 118 6.63 7.04 -18.28
CA ASN A 118 7.28 7.57 -19.48
C ASN A 118 7.93 6.45 -20.32
N GLU A 119 8.59 5.49 -19.68
CA GLU A 119 9.27 4.39 -20.36
C GLU A 119 8.27 3.39 -20.96
N ASN A 120 7.19 3.09 -20.25
CA ASN A 120 6.32 1.96 -20.59
C ASN A 120 4.97 2.37 -21.15
N TYR A 121 4.54 3.62 -21.03
CA TYR A 121 3.19 4.07 -21.40
C TYR A 121 3.18 5.43 -22.14
N SER A 122 4.30 5.86 -22.71
CA SER A 122 4.41 7.14 -23.42
C SER A 122 3.38 7.29 -24.53
N GLU A 123 2.99 6.21 -25.19
CA GLU A 123 1.98 6.23 -26.26
C GLU A 123 0.56 6.60 -25.77
N TYR A 124 0.32 6.51 -24.45
CA TYR A 124 -0.94 6.88 -23.82
C TYR A 124 -0.91 8.26 -23.16
N LEU A 125 0.25 8.91 -23.12
CA LEU A 125 0.37 10.26 -22.59
C LEU A 125 -0.10 11.27 -23.63
N ASN A 126 -0.84 12.28 -23.16
CA ASN A 126 -1.24 13.41 -23.98
C ASN A 126 -0.46 14.65 -23.50
N PRO A 127 0.43 15.23 -24.34
CA PRO A 127 1.23 16.40 -23.97
C PRO A 127 0.42 17.62 -23.54
N LYS A 128 -0.86 17.70 -23.94
CA LYS A 128 -1.78 18.79 -23.55
C LYS A 128 -2.36 18.60 -22.15
N LYS A 129 -2.17 17.43 -21.52
CA LYS A 129 -2.70 17.11 -20.18
C LYS A 129 -1.61 17.26 -19.13
N LYS A 130 -2.03 17.59 -17.91
CA LYS A 130 -1.08 17.77 -16.79
C LYS A 130 -0.60 16.41 -16.32
N PHE A 131 0.71 16.25 -16.19
CA PHE A 131 1.34 15.06 -15.63
C PHE A 131 2.39 15.49 -14.62
N LEU A 132 2.22 15.09 -13.35
CA LEU A 132 3.07 15.56 -12.25
C LEU A 132 3.23 14.50 -11.15
N VAL A 133 4.24 14.69 -10.32
CA VAL A 133 4.52 13.83 -9.16
C VAL A 133 3.89 14.43 -7.91
N ILE A 134 3.08 13.66 -7.19
CA ILE A 134 2.66 13.97 -5.81
C ILE A 134 2.99 12.76 -4.96
N PHE A 135 3.96 12.92 -4.06
CA PHE A 135 4.33 11.89 -3.10
C PHE A 135 3.17 11.58 -2.16
N ARG A 136 3.10 10.32 -1.72
CA ARG A 136 2.13 9.95 -0.68
C ARG A 136 2.54 10.62 0.63
N GLY A 137 1.57 11.23 1.31
CA GLY A 137 1.78 11.70 2.67
C GLY A 137 1.72 10.57 3.69
N ILE A 138 2.35 10.80 4.84
CA ILE A 138 2.16 10.02 6.05
C ILE A 138 1.51 10.86 7.14
N ASN A 139 0.73 10.23 8.02
CA ASN A 139 0.18 10.93 9.18
C ASN A 139 1.21 10.93 10.31
N THR A 140 1.97 12.01 10.42
CA THR A 140 3.02 12.17 11.43
C THR A 140 2.46 12.26 12.85
N GLU A 141 1.20 12.65 13.05
CA GLU A 141 0.57 12.63 14.37
C GLU A 141 0.24 11.20 14.81
N TYR A 142 -0.14 10.34 13.87
CA TYR A 142 -0.43 8.92 14.17
C TYR A 142 0.84 8.10 14.37
N PHE A 143 1.93 8.45 13.67
CA PHE A 143 3.24 7.84 13.83
C PHE A 143 4.17 8.67 14.74
N ASP A 144 3.62 9.44 15.68
CA ASP A 144 4.41 10.15 16.68
C ASP A 144 4.81 9.17 17.79
N PRO A 145 6.11 9.02 18.14
CA PRO A 145 6.53 8.18 19.25
C PRO A 145 5.90 8.56 20.60
N LYS A 146 5.52 9.83 20.78
CA LYS A 146 4.85 10.33 22.00
C LYS A 146 3.38 9.95 22.06
N ALA A 147 2.77 9.62 20.93
CA ALA A 147 1.38 9.17 20.87
C ALA A 147 1.21 7.69 21.26
N VAL A 148 2.31 6.92 21.29
CA VAL A 148 2.30 5.50 21.68
C VAL A 148 2.19 5.37 23.19
N LYS A 149 1.19 4.60 23.66
CA LYS A 149 1.02 4.34 25.09
C LYS A 149 1.92 3.20 25.54
N GLN A 150 2.52 3.33 26.71
CA GLN A 150 3.34 2.26 27.31
C GLN A 150 2.57 0.92 27.42
N SER A 151 1.26 0.95 27.68
CA SER A 151 0.41 -0.25 27.71
C SER A 151 0.35 -0.97 26.35
N GLU A 152 0.43 -0.24 25.24
CA GLU A 152 0.43 -0.82 23.89
C GLU A 152 1.78 -1.47 23.57
N GLU A 153 2.88 -0.86 24.01
CA GLU A 153 4.21 -1.45 23.91
C GLU A 153 4.33 -2.75 24.71
N LEU A 154 3.94 -2.71 25.99
CA LEU A 154 4.00 -3.88 26.88
C LEU A 154 3.12 -5.02 26.36
N LYS A 155 1.93 -4.69 25.87
CA LYS A 155 1.05 -5.67 25.23
C LYS A 155 1.72 -6.29 24.00
N LEU A 156 2.31 -5.48 23.12
CA LEU A 156 2.93 -6.00 21.90
C LEU A 156 4.15 -6.88 22.20
N ILE A 157 4.95 -6.51 23.18
CA ILE A 157 6.10 -7.30 23.66
C ILE A 157 5.65 -8.66 24.19
N SER A 158 4.55 -8.69 24.96
CA SER A 158 3.94 -9.92 25.45
C SER A 158 3.35 -10.75 24.30
N ASP A 159 2.56 -10.15 23.42
CA ASP A 159 1.90 -10.82 22.28
C ASP A 159 2.92 -11.43 21.31
N TRP A 160 4.11 -10.82 21.18
CA TRP A 160 5.19 -11.31 20.34
C TRP A 160 6.18 -12.20 21.09
N GLU A 161 6.01 -12.40 22.41
CA GLU A 161 6.89 -13.21 23.26
C GLU A 161 8.37 -12.82 23.08
N ILE A 162 8.65 -11.52 23.09
CA ILE A 162 10.01 -10.95 22.98
C ILE A 162 10.44 -10.35 24.31
N GLN A 163 11.75 -10.25 24.51
CA GLN A 163 12.35 -9.70 25.72
C GLN A 163 12.98 -8.34 25.42
N LYS A 164 12.88 -7.39 26.38
CA LYS A 164 13.34 -5.99 26.19
C LYS A 164 14.86 -5.82 26.21
N ASP A 165 15.58 -6.78 26.79
CA ASP A 165 17.04 -6.79 26.88
C ASP A 165 17.71 -7.15 25.55
N LYS A 166 16.97 -7.79 24.62
CA LYS A 166 17.45 -8.10 23.28
C LYS A 166 17.07 -7.02 22.28
N LYS A 167 17.90 -6.84 21.24
CA LYS A 167 17.54 -5.95 20.13
C LYS A 167 16.38 -6.52 19.33
N LEU A 168 15.49 -5.67 18.84
CA LEU A 168 14.40 -6.06 17.95
C LEU A 168 14.63 -5.51 16.54
N ILE A 169 14.66 -6.40 15.56
CA ILE A 169 14.72 -6.09 14.13
C ILE A 169 13.34 -6.41 13.53
N LEU A 170 12.71 -5.43 12.89
CA LEU A 170 11.37 -5.58 12.32
C LEU A 170 11.42 -5.49 10.79
N LEU A 171 10.92 -6.52 10.12
CA LEU A 171 10.63 -6.51 8.68
C LEU A 171 9.10 -6.54 8.48
N PRO A 172 8.44 -5.38 8.32
CA PRO A 172 7.03 -5.34 8.02
C PRO A 172 6.79 -5.55 6.51
N GLY A 173 5.82 -6.37 6.15
CA GLY A 173 5.48 -6.63 4.76
C GLY A 173 4.79 -7.98 4.58
N ARG A 174 3.81 -8.02 3.66
CA ARG A 174 3.17 -9.28 3.25
C ARG A 174 4.21 -10.28 2.75
N LEU A 175 4.00 -11.56 3.01
CA LEU A 175 4.91 -12.62 2.57
C LEU A 175 4.77 -12.84 1.06
N THR A 176 5.59 -12.13 0.30
CA THR A 176 5.68 -12.19 -1.16
C THR A 176 7.15 -12.09 -1.54
N SER A 177 7.63 -12.92 -2.47
CA SER A 177 9.04 -12.99 -2.88
C SER A 177 9.73 -11.63 -3.05
N TRP A 178 9.07 -10.70 -3.76
CA TRP A 178 9.61 -9.37 -4.05
C TRP A 178 9.81 -8.48 -2.81
N LYS A 179 9.21 -8.81 -1.66
CA LYS A 179 9.42 -8.13 -0.37
C LYS A 179 10.70 -8.57 0.35
N GLY A 180 11.43 -9.56 -0.20
CA GLY A 180 12.78 -9.90 0.22
C GLY A 180 12.90 -10.48 1.63
N GLN A 181 11.91 -11.24 2.09
CA GLN A 181 12.02 -11.97 3.36
C GLN A 181 13.15 -13.01 3.34
N GLU A 182 13.42 -13.62 2.18
CA GLU A 182 14.53 -14.58 2.02
C GLU A 182 15.89 -13.91 2.25
N MET A 183 16.15 -12.81 1.53
CA MET A 183 17.36 -11.99 1.69
C MET A 183 17.53 -11.50 3.14
N PHE A 184 16.43 -11.12 3.80
CA PHE A 184 16.46 -10.71 5.20
C PHE A 184 16.91 -11.87 6.10
N ILE A 185 16.31 -13.06 5.97
CA ILE A 185 16.67 -14.24 6.77
C ILE A 185 18.13 -14.65 6.54
N GLU A 186 18.60 -14.62 5.28
CA GLU A 186 20.00 -14.86 4.92
C GLU A 186 20.94 -13.86 5.61
N SER A 187 20.55 -12.58 5.63
CA SER A 187 21.33 -11.52 6.27
C SER A 187 21.43 -11.71 7.79
N LEU A 188 20.38 -12.21 8.45
CA LEU A 188 20.42 -12.52 9.89
C LEU A 188 21.42 -13.65 10.20
N ASN A 189 21.49 -14.66 9.33
CA ASN A 189 22.48 -15.74 9.46
C ASN A 189 23.92 -15.20 9.31
N LEU A 190 24.16 -14.30 8.36
CA LEU A 190 25.46 -13.65 8.20
C LEU A 190 25.81 -12.79 9.42
N ALA A 191 24.87 -11.98 9.91
CA ALA A 191 25.06 -11.16 11.10
C ALA A 191 25.42 -12.00 12.34
N ASN A 192 24.76 -13.14 12.55
CA ASN A 192 25.10 -14.04 13.66
C ASN A 192 26.52 -14.62 13.56
N LYS A 193 27.01 -14.90 12.34
CA LYS A 193 28.38 -15.38 12.14
C LYS A 193 29.42 -14.31 12.43
N GLU A 194 29.11 -13.07 12.11
CA GLU A 194 30.02 -11.92 12.29
C GLU A 194 30.04 -11.43 13.75
N LEU A 195 28.87 -11.27 14.36
CA LEU A 195 28.72 -10.78 15.73
C LEU A 195 29.06 -11.82 16.79
N GLN A 196 29.09 -13.11 16.42
CA GLN A 196 29.29 -14.25 17.32
C GLN A 196 28.29 -14.32 18.50
N ASP A 197 27.16 -13.62 18.39
CA ASP A 197 26.10 -13.54 19.40
C ASP A 197 24.72 -13.50 18.72
N GLN A 198 23.74 -14.16 19.35
CA GLN A 198 22.34 -14.26 18.91
C GLN A 198 21.43 -13.34 19.74
N ASN A 199 21.94 -12.19 20.18
CA ASN A 199 21.26 -11.29 21.11
C ASN A 199 20.26 -10.33 20.45
N PHE A 200 19.43 -10.87 19.54
CA PHE A 200 18.33 -10.14 18.94
C PHE A 200 17.13 -11.05 18.63
N TYR A 201 15.97 -10.42 18.52
CA TYR A 201 14.78 -10.96 17.89
C TYR A 201 14.60 -10.32 16.52
N ALA A 202 14.13 -11.10 15.55
CA ALA A 202 13.73 -10.62 14.24
C ALA A 202 12.25 -10.94 14.00
N VAL A 203 11.42 -9.92 13.87
CA VAL A 203 9.98 -10.08 13.59
C VAL A 203 9.72 -9.85 12.11
N ILE A 204 9.23 -10.87 11.42
CA ILE A 204 8.68 -10.77 10.07
C ILE A 204 7.18 -10.56 10.20
N LEU A 205 6.72 -9.33 9.95
CA LEU A 205 5.36 -8.88 10.22
C LEU A 205 4.53 -8.74 8.94
N GLY A 206 3.67 -9.73 8.67
CA GLY A 206 2.64 -9.65 7.63
C GLY A 206 2.15 -11.02 7.18
N SER A 207 0.85 -11.12 6.87
CA SER A 207 0.24 -12.39 6.42
C SER A 207 0.75 -12.83 5.04
N ASP A 208 0.70 -14.14 4.78
CA ASP A 208 0.92 -14.72 3.45
C ASP A 208 -0.22 -14.47 2.44
N GLN A 209 -1.42 -14.13 2.92
CA GLN A 209 -2.65 -14.03 2.14
C GLN A 209 -2.86 -15.28 1.25
N GLY A 210 -2.68 -16.47 1.82
CA GLY A 210 -2.85 -17.76 1.14
C GLY A 210 -1.61 -18.25 0.37
N ARG A 211 -0.47 -17.55 0.45
CA ARG A 211 0.81 -17.97 -0.16
C ARG A 211 1.54 -19.00 0.71
N ASN A 212 0.86 -20.10 1.02
CA ASN A 212 1.32 -21.13 1.95
C ASN A 212 2.67 -21.73 1.54
N VAL A 213 2.91 -21.91 0.23
CA VAL A 213 4.18 -22.44 -0.29
C VAL A 213 5.34 -21.50 0.02
N TYR A 214 5.14 -20.19 -0.13
CA TYR A 214 6.16 -19.20 0.16
C TYR A 214 6.45 -19.14 1.68
N LYS A 215 5.41 -19.12 2.53
CA LYS A 215 5.58 -19.19 3.99
C LYS A 215 6.34 -20.45 4.42
N LYS A 216 6.02 -21.61 3.86
CA LYS A 216 6.77 -22.87 4.10
C LYS A 216 8.24 -22.77 3.69
N LYS A 217 8.54 -22.12 2.56
CA LYS A 217 9.93 -21.86 2.13
C LYS A 217 10.69 -21.02 3.16
N LEU A 218 10.07 -19.95 3.66
CA LEU A 218 10.68 -19.08 4.68
C LEU A 218 10.94 -19.82 5.99
N LEU A 219 9.97 -20.63 6.46
CA LEU A 219 10.13 -21.45 7.67
C LEU A 219 11.30 -22.44 7.54
N ARG A 220 11.41 -23.14 6.41
CA ARG A 220 12.54 -24.03 6.14
C ARG A 220 13.89 -23.29 6.13
N LEU A 221 13.92 -22.06 5.60
CA LEU A 221 15.14 -21.26 5.57
C LEU A 221 15.59 -20.85 6.99
N VAL A 222 14.63 -20.48 7.85
CA VAL A 222 14.87 -20.21 9.27
C VAL A 222 15.41 -21.45 9.98
N GLU A 223 14.83 -22.63 9.73
CA GLU A 223 15.31 -23.91 10.29
C GLU A 223 16.73 -24.25 9.82
N GLN A 224 16.99 -24.13 8.51
CA GLN A 224 18.29 -24.41 7.90
C GLN A 224 19.41 -23.54 8.49
N TYR A 225 19.11 -22.28 8.80
CA TYR A 225 20.06 -21.37 9.45
C TYR A 225 20.00 -21.40 10.98
N ARG A 226 19.23 -22.31 11.59
CA ARG A 226 19.09 -22.45 13.04
C ARG A 226 18.63 -21.14 13.72
N LEU A 227 17.77 -20.37 13.06
CA LEU A 227 17.27 -19.08 13.52
C LEU A 227 15.92 -19.18 14.26
N ASN A 228 15.42 -20.39 14.55
CA ASN A 228 14.09 -20.64 15.13
C ASN A 228 13.83 -19.87 16.43
N ASN A 229 14.87 -19.65 17.25
CA ASN A 229 14.75 -18.96 18.53
C ASN A 229 14.79 -17.43 18.41
N GLN A 230 15.17 -16.91 17.23
CA GLN A 230 15.34 -15.48 16.97
C GLN A 230 14.24 -14.93 16.06
N VAL A 231 13.85 -15.68 15.02
CA VAL A 231 12.90 -15.23 14.01
C VAL A 231 11.47 -15.59 14.42
N LYS A 232 10.62 -14.57 14.48
CA LYS A 232 9.20 -14.70 14.78
C LYS A 232 8.36 -14.23 13.59
N PHE A 233 7.39 -15.05 13.17
CA PHE A 233 6.41 -14.67 12.15
C PHE A 233 5.14 -14.17 12.82
N VAL A 234 4.76 -12.92 12.52
CA VAL A 234 3.54 -12.30 13.02
C VAL A 234 2.67 -11.95 11.82
N ASP A 235 1.44 -12.46 11.76
CA ASP A 235 0.59 -12.26 10.57
C ASP A 235 -0.02 -10.84 10.52
N TYR A 236 -0.36 -10.26 11.68
CA TYR A 236 -1.03 -8.97 11.77
C TYR A 236 -0.63 -8.18 13.01
N CYS A 237 -0.44 -6.87 12.86
CA CYS A 237 -0.28 -5.92 13.96
C CYS A 237 -1.35 -4.85 13.85
N LYS A 238 -2.18 -4.72 14.90
CA LYS A 238 -3.25 -3.73 14.93
C LYS A 238 -2.72 -2.31 15.06
N HIS A 239 -1.61 -2.13 15.78
CA HIS A 239 -1.03 -0.82 16.08
C HIS A 239 0.44 -0.76 15.64
N MET A 240 0.63 -0.47 14.34
CA MET A 240 1.96 -0.32 13.74
C MET A 240 2.87 0.71 14.43
N PRO A 241 2.38 1.87 14.95
CA PRO A 241 3.25 2.78 15.70
C PRO A 241 3.95 2.10 16.88
N SER A 242 3.25 1.26 17.65
CA SER A 242 3.89 0.49 18.73
C SER A 242 4.96 -0.46 18.20
N ALA A 243 4.70 -1.16 17.08
CA ALA A 243 5.67 -2.05 16.47
C ALA A 243 6.96 -1.32 16.10
N TYR A 244 6.84 -0.14 15.47
CA TYR A 244 8.00 0.69 15.16
C TYR A 244 8.70 1.19 16.42
N LYS A 245 7.94 1.64 17.43
CA LYS A 245 8.48 2.19 18.68
C LYS A 245 9.33 1.20 19.47
N ILE A 246 8.91 -0.06 19.53
CA ILE A 246 9.65 -1.11 20.25
C ILE A 246 10.81 -1.70 19.42
N SER A 247 10.89 -1.37 18.14
CA SER A 247 11.94 -1.88 17.24
C SER A 247 13.21 -1.04 17.35
N ASN A 248 14.36 -1.69 17.39
CA ASN A 248 15.65 -1.02 17.30
C ASN A 248 16.06 -0.77 15.84
N ILE A 249 15.69 -1.68 14.94
CA ILE A 249 15.98 -1.60 13.51
C ILE A 249 14.71 -1.95 12.75
N VAL A 250 14.32 -1.12 11.78
CA VAL A 250 13.25 -1.43 10.84
C VAL A 250 13.86 -1.63 9.46
N VAL A 251 13.58 -2.78 8.85
CA VAL A 251 14.15 -3.19 7.57
C VAL A 251 13.08 -3.13 6.49
N SER A 252 13.47 -2.65 5.31
CA SER A 252 12.72 -2.80 4.07
C SER A 252 13.63 -3.44 3.04
N SER A 253 13.46 -4.74 2.80
CA SER A 253 14.36 -5.54 1.95
C SER A 253 13.78 -5.88 0.58
N SER A 254 12.84 -5.08 0.07
CA SER A 254 12.23 -5.34 -1.24
C SER A 254 13.26 -5.42 -2.36
N ILE A 255 13.23 -6.53 -3.09
CA ILE A 255 14.17 -6.85 -4.19
C ILE A 255 13.67 -6.37 -5.56
N GLU A 256 12.43 -5.91 -5.62
CA GLU A 256 11.87 -5.21 -6.78
C GLU A 256 11.53 -3.76 -6.40
N PRO A 257 11.61 -2.80 -7.34
CA PRO A 257 11.31 -1.40 -7.08
C PRO A 257 9.92 -1.18 -6.47
N GLU A 258 9.88 -0.47 -5.35
CA GLU A 258 8.63 -0.04 -4.72
C GLU A 258 8.13 1.29 -5.25
N ALA A 259 6.81 1.38 -5.45
CA ALA A 259 6.18 2.61 -5.88
C ALA A 259 6.35 3.78 -4.89
N PHE A 260 6.53 3.51 -3.60
CA PHE A 260 6.67 4.57 -2.58
C PHE A 260 7.52 4.15 -1.37
N GLY A 261 7.44 2.89 -0.91
CA GLY A 261 8.20 2.48 0.29
C GLY A 261 7.61 3.06 1.58
N ARG A 262 6.36 2.71 1.91
CA ARG A 262 5.68 3.24 3.11
C ARG A 262 6.43 2.94 4.41
N ILE A 263 7.07 1.78 4.49
CA ILE A 263 7.75 1.28 5.67
C ILE A 263 8.83 2.25 6.12
N SER A 264 9.66 2.71 5.18
CA SER A 264 10.77 3.62 5.49
C SER A 264 10.27 4.95 6.04
N VAL A 265 9.23 5.53 5.43
CA VAL A 265 8.67 6.83 5.87
C VAL A 265 7.87 6.70 7.17
N GLU A 266 7.15 5.59 7.36
CA GLU A 266 6.45 5.27 8.62
C GLU A 266 7.45 5.10 9.76
N ALA A 267 8.55 4.38 9.54
CA ALA A 267 9.61 4.20 10.54
C ALA A 267 10.39 5.50 10.81
N GLN A 268 10.67 6.32 9.80
CA GLN A 268 11.33 7.61 9.99
C GLN A 268 10.48 8.64 10.76
N SER A 269 9.17 8.45 10.78
CA SER A 269 8.27 9.33 11.55
C SER A 269 8.25 8.98 13.04
N MET A 270 8.69 7.77 13.40
CA MET A 270 8.67 7.16 14.74
C MET A 270 9.97 7.38 15.51
#